data_AF-A0A0D6M0A9-F1
#
_entry.id   AF-A0A0D6M0A9-F1
#
_cell.length_a   1.000
_cell.length_b   1.000
_cell.length_c   1.000
_cell.angle_alpha   90.00
_cell.angle_beta   90.00
_cell.angle_gamma   90.00
#
_symmetry.space_group_name_H-M   'P 1'
#
loop_
_entity.id
_entity.type
_entity.pdbx_description
1 polymer ?
#
loop_
_entity_poly.entity_id
_entity_poly.type
_entity_poly.pdbx_seq_one_letter_code
_entity_poly.pdbx_strand_id
1 'polypeptide(L)'
;MSLLDLWAAGQETTTTTLYWAFSYLLLHPQEIHRCAKIIPMNLWRDTSEDTVVGPYMIPKGTAIAAQISAIMSDEKYFKDSDEFNPDRYFSGDRVEQMVVSFGLGKRACPGESLAQAELYLMMALSQALIHQDMYDDKAERFSHI
;
A
#
# COMPACT_ATOMS: atom_id res chain seq x y z
N MET A 1 -26.26 32.35 -11.28
CA MET A 1 -25.29 31.26 -11.04
C MET A 1 -25.37 30.33 -12.24
N SER A 2 -24.31 30.23 -13.03
CA SER A 2 -24.32 29.41 -14.24
C SER A 2 -24.10 27.93 -13.88
N LEU A 3 -24.54 27.01 -14.74
CA LEU A 3 -24.30 25.56 -14.59
C LEU A 3 -22.78 25.25 -14.53
N LEU A 4 -21.98 26.06 -15.23
CA LEU A 4 -20.52 25.97 -15.23
C LEU A 4 -19.90 26.35 -13.88
N ASP A 5 -20.45 27.34 -13.17
CA ASP A 5 -19.95 27.72 -11.84
C ASP A 5 -20.20 26.62 -10.81
N LEU A 6 -21.36 25.94 -10.91
CA LEU A 6 -21.67 24.79 -10.07
C LEU A 6 -20.78 23.59 -10.37
N TRP A 7 -20.54 23.30 -11.65
CA TRP A 7 -19.64 22.22 -12.07
C TRP A 7 -18.19 22.46 -11.62
N ALA A 8 -17.67 23.68 -11.81
CA ALA A 8 -16.33 24.06 -11.37
C ALA A 8 -16.17 23.97 -9.85
N ALA A 9 -17.17 24.43 -9.07
CA ALA A 9 -17.17 24.27 -7.62
C ALA A 9 -17.16 22.78 -7.20
N GLY A 10 -17.85 21.91 -7.94
CA GLY A 10 -17.82 20.46 -7.75
C GLY A 10 -16.45 19.85 -8.04
N GLN A 11 -15.78 20.26 -9.12
CA GLN A 11 -14.45 19.77 -9.46
C GLN A 11 -13.39 20.20 -8.45
N GLU A 12 -13.36 21.48 -8.05
CA GLU A 12 -12.39 22.01 -7.08
C GLU A 12 -12.44 21.25 -5.73
N THR A 13 -13.65 21.01 -5.23
CA THR A 13 -13.87 20.28 -3.96
C THR A 13 -13.54 18.79 -4.08
N THR A 14 -13.92 18.15 -5.20
CA THR A 14 -13.61 16.74 -5.45
C THR A 14 -12.11 16.51 -5.61
N THR A 15 -11.44 17.33 -6.42
CA THR A 15 -9.99 17.29 -6.66
C THR A 15 -9.20 17.51 -5.38
N THR A 16 -9.58 18.51 -4.57
CA THR A 16 -8.91 18.75 -3.29
C THR A 16 -9.05 17.54 -2.37
N THR A 17 -10.23 16.93 -2.31
CA THR A 17 -10.48 15.72 -1.50
C THR A 17 -9.63 14.53 -1.97
N LEU A 18 -9.58 14.29 -3.29
CA LEU A 18 -8.74 13.24 -3.87
C LEU A 18 -7.26 13.49 -3.60
N TYR A 19 -6.80 14.74 -3.72
CA TYR A 19 -5.42 15.10 -3.46
C TYR A 19 -5.01 14.76 -2.02
N TRP A 20 -5.83 15.13 -1.03
CA TRP A 20 -5.61 14.77 0.38
C TRP A 20 -5.64 13.26 0.60
N ALA A 21 -6.59 12.54 -0.01
CA ALA A 21 -6.68 11.09 0.10
C ALA A 21 -5.44 10.38 -0.44
N PHE A 22 -5.00 10.72 -1.66
CA PHE A 22 -3.78 10.14 -2.25
C PHE A 22 -2.53 10.52 -1.46
N SER A 23 -2.45 11.75 -0.95
CA SER A 23 -1.33 12.18 -0.10
C SER A 23 -1.28 11.39 1.21
N TYR A 24 -2.43 11.14 1.83
CA TYR A 24 -2.52 10.35 3.05
C TYR A 24 -2.09 8.90 2.83
N LEU A 25 -2.49 8.31 1.71
CA LEU A 25 -2.03 6.97 1.29
C LEU A 25 -0.51 6.95 1.04
N LEU A 26 0.02 7.93 0.30
CA LEU A 26 1.45 8.07 -0.02
C LEU A 26 2.35 8.15 1.22
N LEU A 27 1.88 8.81 2.29
CA LEU A 27 2.63 8.94 3.54
C LEU A 27 2.72 7.62 4.33
N HIS A 28 1.84 6.66 4.03
CA HIS A 28 1.69 5.43 4.82
C HIS A 28 1.66 4.15 3.96
N PRO A 29 2.70 3.90 3.14
CA PRO A 29 2.72 2.78 2.20
C PRO A 29 2.72 1.41 2.89
N GLN A 30 3.29 1.32 4.10
CA GLN A 30 3.22 0.13 4.95
C GLN A 30 1.79 -0.30 5.27
N GLU A 31 0.89 0.64 5.59
CA GLU A 31 -0.52 0.29 5.89
C GLU A 31 -1.24 -0.16 4.61
N ILE A 32 -0.92 0.45 3.46
CA ILE A 32 -1.44 0.02 2.15
C ILE A 32 -1.05 -1.42 1.87
N HIS A 33 0.24 -1.74 1.99
CA HIS A 33 0.74 -3.09 1.74
C HIS A 33 0.14 -4.12 2.69
N ARG A 34 -0.13 -3.74 3.94
CA ARG A 34 -0.76 -4.58 4.95
C ARG A 34 -2.24 -4.83 4.64
N CYS A 35 -3.01 -3.79 4.33
CA CYS A 35 -4.44 -3.89 4.02
C CYS A 35 -4.70 -4.58 2.68
N ALA A 36 -3.89 -4.30 1.67
CA ALA A 36 -4.05 -4.88 0.34
C ALA A 36 -3.78 -6.39 0.31
N LYS A 37 -2.93 -6.90 1.22
CA LYS A 37 -2.57 -8.34 1.32
C LYS A 37 -2.33 -9.00 -0.05
N ILE A 38 -1.61 -8.30 -0.94
CA ILE A 38 -1.47 -8.62 -2.37
C ILE A 38 -1.06 -10.08 -2.59
N ILE A 39 -0.15 -10.58 -1.75
CA ILE A 39 0.29 -11.97 -1.72
C ILE A 39 -0.04 -12.53 -0.33
N PRO A 40 -1.22 -13.15 -0.13
CA PRO A 40 -1.61 -13.65 1.19
C PRO A 40 -0.83 -14.89 1.60
N MET A 41 -0.34 -15.67 0.64
CA MET A 41 0.48 -16.86 0.85
C MET A 41 1.67 -16.85 -0.10
N ASN A 42 2.85 -17.11 0.44
CA ASN A 42 4.08 -17.18 -0.37
C ASN A 42 4.11 -18.46 -1.21
N LEU A 43 5.02 -18.50 -2.18
CA LEU A 43 5.23 -19.66 -3.02
C LEU A 43 5.61 -20.89 -2.20
N TRP A 44 5.03 -22.05 -2.55
CA TRP A 44 5.38 -23.34 -1.99
C TRP A 44 6.88 -23.62 -2.12
N ARG A 45 7.45 -24.19 -1.06
CA ARG A 45 8.87 -24.58 -1.00
C ARG A 45 9.00 -25.93 -0.34
N ASP A 46 10.01 -26.69 -0.73
CA ASP A 46 10.33 -27.96 -0.08
C ASP A 46 11.51 -27.79 0.86
N THR A 47 11.44 -28.44 2.03
CA THR A 47 12.56 -28.50 2.98
C THR A 47 13.72 -29.30 2.39
N SER A 48 14.92 -28.72 2.36
CA SER A 48 16.13 -29.37 1.83
C SER A 48 16.72 -30.42 2.78
N GLU A 49 16.46 -30.26 4.07
CA GLU A 49 16.92 -31.08 5.17
C GLU A 49 15.88 -31.08 6.30
N ASP A 50 16.01 -32.02 7.24
CA ASP A 50 15.17 -32.05 8.44
C ASP A 50 15.43 -30.77 9.24
N THR A 51 14.37 -30.00 9.52
CA THR A 51 14.48 -28.69 10.16
C THR A 51 13.46 -28.54 11.29
N VAL A 52 13.66 -27.54 12.14
CA VAL A 52 12.78 -27.27 13.28
C VAL A 52 12.22 -25.86 13.14
N VAL A 53 10.89 -25.74 13.15
CA VAL A 53 10.19 -24.45 13.13
C VAL A 53 9.37 -24.33 14.39
N GLY A 54 9.78 -23.43 15.29
CA GLY A 54 9.17 -23.29 16.61
C GLY A 54 9.28 -24.63 17.39
N PRO A 55 8.15 -25.20 17.86
CA PRO A 55 8.16 -26.47 18.57
C PRO A 55 8.05 -27.70 17.64
N TYR A 56 7.98 -27.53 16.32
CA TYR A 56 7.68 -28.61 15.38
C TYR A 56 8.91 -29.06 14.56
N MET A 57 9.12 -30.37 14.48
CA MET A 57 10.07 -31.01 13.56
C MET A 57 9.43 -31.18 12.18
N ILE A 58 10.09 -30.68 11.13
CA ILE A 58 9.65 -30.78 9.74
C ILE A 58 10.64 -31.66 8.97
N PRO A 59 10.24 -32.86 8.52
CA PRO A 59 11.09 -33.74 7.72
C PRO A 59 11.49 -33.11 6.39
N LYS A 60 12.60 -33.57 5.82
CA LYS A 60 13.05 -33.25 4.47
C LYS A 60 12.00 -33.61 3.41
N GLY A 61 11.87 -32.76 2.40
CA GLY A 61 10.92 -32.93 1.30
C GLY A 61 9.47 -32.55 1.64
N THR A 62 9.26 -31.87 2.77
CA THR A 62 7.93 -31.35 3.13
C THR A 62 7.68 -30.03 2.44
N ALA A 63 6.56 -29.93 1.72
CA ALA A 63 6.09 -28.68 1.12
C ALA A 63 5.56 -27.73 2.20
N ILE A 64 6.15 -26.54 2.27
CA ILE A 64 5.81 -25.47 3.20
C ILE A 64 5.56 -24.17 2.44
N ALA A 65 4.60 -23.38 2.92
CA ALA A 65 4.34 -22.04 2.42
C ALA A 65 4.11 -21.10 3.61
N ALA A 66 4.69 -19.91 3.56
CA ALA A 66 4.46 -18.90 4.59
C ALA A 66 3.12 -18.21 4.32
N GLN A 67 2.22 -18.23 5.30
CA GLN A 67 0.97 -17.48 5.25
C GLN A 67 1.22 -16.03 5.70
N ILE A 68 1.53 -15.17 4.73
CA ILE A 68 1.89 -13.76 4.95
C ILE A 68 0.70 -12.99 5.52
N SER A 69 -0.52 -13.29 5.05
CA SER A 69 -1.74 -12.63 5.51
C SER A 69 -1.98 -12.81 7.01
N ALA A 70 -1.64 -13.98 7.57
CA ALA A 70 -1.79 -14.24 9.00
C ALA A 70 -0.83 -13.40 9.84
N ILE A 71 0.43 -13.22 9.39
CA ILE A 71 1.41 -12.37 10.07
C ILE A 71 0.92 -10.91 10.11
N MET A 72 0.41 -10.41 8.99
CA MET A 72 -0.05 -9.02 8.83
C MET A 72 -1.45 -8.73 9.41
N SER A 73 -2.12 -9.77 9.91
CA SER A 73 -3.44 -9.67 10.57
C SER A 73 -3.39 -10.16 12.02
N ASP A 74 -2.21 -10.45 12.55
CA ASP A 74 -2.06 -10.89 13.95
C ASP A 74 -2.39 -9.72 14.88
N GLU A 75 -3.52 -9.83 15.58
CA GLU A 75 -4.03 -8.81 16.52
C GLU A 75 -3.04 -8.50 17.65
N LYS A 76 -2.09 -9.41 17.93
CA LYS A 76 -1.02 -9.16 18.90
C LYS A 76 -0.17 -7.95 18.50
N TYR A 77 0.06 -7.75 17.20
CA TYR A 77 0.90 -6.67 16.67
C TYR A 77 0.06 -5.60 15.96
N PHE A 78 -1.03 -6.01 15.30
CA PHE A 78 -1.91 -5.14 14.53
C PHE A 78 -3.30 -5.12 15.16
N LYS A 79 -3.47 -4.35 16.23
CA LYS A 79 -4.79 -4.12 16.82
C LYS A 79 -5.75 -3.53 15.78
N ASP A 80 -6.98 -4.03 15.74
CA ASP A 80 -7.99 -3.65 14.76
C ASP A 80 -7.46 -3.84 13.32
N SER A 81 -7.00 -5.05 13.01
CA SER A 81 -6.25 -5.32 11.77
C SER A 81 -7.05 -5.10 10.48
N ASP A 82 -8.37 -5.11 10.53
CA ASP A 82 -9.20 -4.88 9.35
C ASP A 82 -9.43 -3.38 9.08
N GLU A 83 -9.05 -2.51 10.02
CA GLU A 83 -9.11 -1.07 9.85
C GLU A 83 -7.79 -0.53 9.27
N PHE A 84 -7.93 0.40 8.33
CA PHE A 84 -6.81 1.20 7.84
C PHE A 84 -6.50 2.27 8.89
N ASN A 85 -5.45 2.06 9.68
CA ASN A 85 -5.07 2.96 10.76
C ASN A 85 -3.55 3.22 10.73
N PRO A 86 -3.09 4.29 10.07
CA PRO A 86 -1.68 4.65 10.04
C PRO A 86 -1.08 5.08 11.38
N ASP A 87 -1.92 5.45 12.36
CA ASP A 87 -1.42 5.93 13.65
C ASP A 87 -0.65 4.83 14.41
N ARG A 88 -0.88 3.56 14.04
CA ARG A 88 -0.20 2.38 14.61
C ARG A 88 1.32 2.38 14.42
N TYR A 89 1.84 3.16 13.48
CA TYR A 89 3.28 3.21 13.20
C TYR A 89 4.02 4.27 14.03
N PHE A 90 3.31 5.11 14.79
CA PHE A 90 3.91 6.15 15.63
C PHE A 90 4.14 5.71 17.08
N SER A 91 3.63 4.56 17.50
CA SER A 91 3.70 4.08 18.89
C SER A 91 5.10 3.58 19.32
N GLY A 92 6.07 3.50 18.42
CA GLY A 92 7.46 3.16 18.73
C GLY A 92 7.79 1.66 18.75
N ASP A 93 6.79 0.79 18.61
CA ASP A 93 6.93 -0.68 18.64
C ASP A 93 7.53 -1.28 17.35
N ARG A 94 7.92 -0.44 16.39
CA ARG A 94 8.48 -0.80 15.07
C ARG A 94 7.68 -1.87 14.31
N VAL A 95 6.35 -1.80 14.40
CA VAL A 95 5.42 -2.75 13.75
C VAL A 95 5.53 -2.74 12.22
N GLU A 96 6.12 -1.71 11.63
CA GLU A 96 6.48 -1.67 10.20
C GLU A 96 7.37 -2.84 9.77
N GLN A 97 8.20 -3.38 10.68
CA GLN A 97 9.06 -4.54 10.39
C GLN A 97 8.28 -5.84 10.22
N MET A 98 7.03 -5.88 10.69
CA MET A 98 6.14 -7.05 10.57
C MET A 98 5.31 -6.99 9.26
N VAL A 99 5.37 -5.90 8.51
CA VAL A 99 4.72 -5.78 7.20
C VAL A 99 5.60 -6.41 6.12
N VAL A 100 5.39 -7.69 5.86
CA VAL A 100 6.23 -8.52 4.98
C VAL A 100 5.54 -8.90 3.67
N SER A 101 4.87 -7.95 3.02
CA SER A 101 4.11 -8.18 1.77
C SER A 101 4.98 -8.69 0.61
N PHE A 102 6.27 -8.40 0.63
CA PHE A 102 7.26 -8.86 -0.35
C PHE A 102 8.07 -10.09 0.11
N GLY A 103 7.66 -10.71 1.22
CA GLY A 103 8.38 -11.80 1.87
C GLY A 103 9.60 -11.32 2.66
N LEU A 104 10.29 -12.26 3.29
CA LEU A 104 11.44 -11.99 4.16
C LEU A 104 12.58 -13.00 3.91
N GLY A 105 13.82 -12.59 4.16
CA GLY A 105 15.00 -13.46 4.13
C GLY A 105 15.62 -13.64 2.74
N LYS A 106 16.32 -14.77 2.53
CA LYS A 106 17.13 -15.02 1.32
C LYS A 106 16.34 -15.03 0.00
N ARG A 107 15.02 -15.15 0.07
CA ARG A 107 14.10 -15.19 -1.07
C ARG A 107 13.04 -14.08 -0.98
N ALA A 108 13.34 -12.99 -0.26
CA ALA A 108 12.56 -11.76 -0.34
C ALA A 108 12.50 -11.27 -1.79
N CYS A 109 11.42 -10.58 -2.16
CA CYS A 109 11.22 -10.11 -3.53
C CYS A 109 12.37 -9.17 -3.94
N PRO A 110 13.18 -9.52 -4.96
CA PRO A 110 14.23 -8.62 -5.43
C PRO A 110 13.67 -7.35 -6.08
N GLY A 111 12.39 -7.37 -6.48
CA GLY A 111 11.68 -6.24 -7.07
C GLY A 111 10.95 -5.36 -6.07
N GLU A 112 11.11 -5.54 -4.75
CA GLU A 112 10.42 -4.72 -3.75
C GLU A 112 10.70 -3.22 -3.93
N SER A 113 11.96 -2.85 -4.11
CA SER A 113 12.36 -1.45 -4.31
C SER A 113 11.80 -0.88 -5.62
N LEU A 114 11.74 -1.69 -6.67
CA LEU A 114 11.14 -1.30 -7.95
C LEU A 114 9.63 -1.11 -7.81
N ALA A 115 8.93 -2.06 -7.19
CA ALA A 115 7.49 -1.97 -6.97
C ALA A 115 7.12 -0.76 -6.10
N GLN A 116 7.92 -0.46 -5.06
CA GLN A 116 7.75 0.75 -4.27
C GLN A 116 7.97 2.01 -5.12
N ALA A 117 9.03 2.07 -5.91
CA ALA A 117 9.30 3.21 -6.80
C ALA A 117 8.16 3.42 -7.82
N GLU A 118 7.68 2.35 -8.44
CA GLU A 118 6.54 2.40 -9.35
C GLU A 118 5.27 2.89 -8.65
N LEU A 119 4.99 2.41 -7.44
CA LEU A 119 3.84 2.85 -6.65
C LEU A 119 3.92 4.36 -6.34
N TYR A 120 5.10 4.85 -5.92
CA TYR A 120 5.31 6.29 -5.68
C TYR A 120 5.14 7.11 -6.97
N LEU A 121 5.69 6.64 -8.09
CA LEU A 121 5.58 7.32 -9.38
C LEU A 121 4.13 7.38 -9.87
N MET A 122 3.37 6.28 -9.77
CA MET A 122 1.98 6.24 -10.19
C MET A 122 1.09 7.16 -9.35
N MET A 123 1.30 7.19 -8.04
CA MET A 123 0.56 8.08 -7.15
C MET A 123 0.95 9.56 -7.34
N ALA A 124 2.23 9.86 -7.55
CA ALA A 124 2.67 11.23 -7.86
C ALA A 124 2.15 11.71 -9.23
N LEU A 125 2.17 10.82 -10.23
CA LEU A 125 1.68 11.13 -11.57
C LEU A 125 0.16 11.35 -11.57
N SER A 126 -0.61 10.53 -10.83
CA SER A 126 -2.06 10.74 -10.73
C SER A 126 -2.38 12.09 -10.10
N GLN A 127 -1.63 12.52 -9.09
CA GLN A 127 -1.76 13.86 -8.50
C GLN A 127 -1.39 14.98 -9.49
N ALA A 128 -0.30 14.81 -10.26
CA ALA A 128 0.14 15.79 -11.24
C ALA A 128 -0.87 15.96 -12.39
N LEU A 129 -1.42 14.85 -12.90
CA LEU A 129 -2.44 14.88 -13.95
C LEU A 129 -3.72 15.55 -13.48
N ILE A 130 -4.20 15.23 -12.28
CA ILE A 130 -5.37 15.88 -11.67
C ILE A 130 -5.14 17.41 -11.54
N HIS A 131 -3.92 17.83 -11.19
CA HIS A 131 -3.59 19.26 -11.11
C HIS A 131 -3.48 19.92 -12.50
N GLN A 132 -2.99 19.20 -13.51
CA GLN A 132 -2.82 19.73 -14.86
C GLN A 132 -4.17 19.86 -15.60
N ASP A 133 -5.07 18.88 -15.49
CA ASP A 133 -6.44 18.97 -16.02
C ASP A 133 -7.16 20.23 -15.48
N MET A 134 -6.93 20.58 -14.21
CA MET A 134 -7.46 21.80 -13.60
C MET A 134 -6.82 23.09 -14.14
N TYR A 135 -5.54 23.04 -14.53
CA TYR A 135 -4.85 24.20 -15.10
C TYR A 135 -5.27 24.42 -16.56
N ASP A 136 -5.40 23.35 -17.33
CA ASP A 136 -5.80 23.41 -18.73
C ASP A 136 -7.27 23.84 -18.87
N ASP A 137 -8.19 23.36 -18.01
CA ASP A 137 -9.58 23.84 -17.94
C ASP A 137 -9.67 25.34 -17.59
N LYS A 138 -8.80 25.82 -16.69
CA LYS A 138 -8.72 27.26 -16.37
C LYS A 138 -8.15 28.04 -17.55
N ALA A 139 -7.09 27.55 -18.21
CA ALA A 139 -6.45 28.21 -19.33
C ALA A 139 -7.38 28.34 -20.55
N GLU A 140 -8.18 27.32 -20.87
CA GLU A 140 -9.21 27.40 -21.91
C GLU A 140 -10.32 28.39 -21.54
N ARG A 141 -10.67 28.53 -20.26
CA ARG A 141 -11.69 29.47 -19.79
C ARG A 141 -11.26 30.94 -19.92
N PHE A 142 -9.96 31.24 -19.78
CA PHE A 142 -9.42 32.61 -19.92
C PHE A 142 -9.06 33.00 -21.36
N SER A 143 -9.11 32.07 -22.32
CA SER A 143 -8.92 32.38 -23.75
C SER A 143 -10.21 32.82 -24.46
N HIS A 144 -11.37 32.65 -23.81
CA HIS A 144 -12.70 32.96 -24.33
C HIS A 144 -13.39 34.16 -23.65
N ILE A 145 -12.66 34.92 -22.82
CA ILE A 145 -13.09 36.22 -22.24
C ILE A 145 -12.26 37.32 -22.91
#